data_AF-Q9XUQ6-F1
#
_entry.id   AF-Q9XUQ6-F1
#
_cell.length_a   1.000
_cell.length_b   1.000
_cell.length_c   1.000
_cell.angle_alpha   90.00
_cell.angle_beta   90.00
_cell.angle_gamma   90.00
#
_symmetry.space_group_name_H-M   'P 1'
#
loop_
_entity.id
_entity.type
_entity.pdbx_description
1 polymer ?
#
loop_
_entity_poly.entity_id
_entity_poly.type
_entity_poly.pdbx_seq_one_letter_code
_entity_poly.pdbx_strand_id
1 'polypeptide(L)'
;MKTFLFFALVALFINLTESAPLSSSECPAEKIDQIGECLKDLVSTVEKITRWVDQEYKFDKEEKKEFREKCLETQKCFSSVKTSCPDFPEAVTNELDVMCSRFNFIIEKFTDCVPKLNNLTEIECVNEVFGPKSLKKTSNEKCDSLKEHRVCARKEVENACGDKMGKVLEENFDVELKMHKC
;
A
#
# COMPACT_ATOMS: atom_id res chain seq x y z
N MET A 1 0.12 -18.39 4.57
CA MET A 1 0.27 -17.49 3.40
C MET A 1 0.23 -16.01 3.80
N LYS A 2 -0.61 -15.59 4.77
CA LYS A 2 -0.78 -14.18 5.16
C LYS A 2 0.45 -13.56 5.86
N THR A 3 1.14 -14.29 6.74
CA THR A 3 2.44 -13.88 7.33
C THR A 3 3.55 -13.65 6.28
N PHE A 4 3.40 -14.20 5.07
CA PHE A 4 4.37 -14.02 3.99
C PHE A 4 4.26 -12.63 3.33
N LEU A 5 3.08 -11.97 3.40
CA LEU A 5 2.89 -10.57 2.97
C LEU A 5 3.71 -9.61 3.85
N PHE A 6 3.72 -9.85 5.16
CA PHE A 6 4.47 -9.06 6.14
C PHE A 6 5.97 -9.06 5.83
N PHE A 7 6.58 -10.24 5.71
CA PHE A 7 8.00 -10.36 5.40
C PHE A 7 8.35 -9.75 4.04
N ALA A 8 7.47 -9.84 3.04
CA ALA A 8 7.71 -9.25 1.73
C ALA A 8 7.68 -7.71 1.77
N LEU A 9 6.68 -7.10 2.42
CA LEU A 9 6.56 -5.64 2.53
C LEU A 9 7.71 -5.06 3.35
N VAL A 10 8.00 -5.62 4.53
CA VAL A 10 9.10 -5.15 5.37
C VAL A 10 10.44 -5.32 4.67
N ALA A 11 10.69 -6.46 4.00
CA ALA A 11 11.93 -6.65 3.23
C ALA A 11 12.03 -5.68 2.04
N LEU A 12 10.92 -5.39 1.34
CA LEU A 12 10.89 -4.37 0.29
C LEU A 12 11.31 -3.00 0.84
N PHE A 13 10.72 -2.57 1.96
CA PHE A 13 11.06 -1.29 2.56
C PHE A 13 12.50 -1.24 3.10
N ILE A 14 12.98 -2.31 3.75
CA ILE A 14 14.37 -2.39 4.23
C ILE A 14 15.35 -2.32 3.05
N ASN A 15 15.13 -3.12 1.99
CA ASN A 15 15.98 -3.10 0.80
C ASN A 15 15.97 -1.72 0.10
N LEU A 16 14.81 -1.04 0.08
CA LEU A 16 14.70 0.31 -0.47
C LEU A 16 15.44 1.35 0.39
N THR A 17 15.50 1.18 1.71
CA THR A 17 16.27 2.07 2.58
C THR A 17 17.76 1.76 2.63
N GLU A 18 18.17 0.49 2.50
CA GLU A 18 19.59 0.10 2.47
C GLU A 18 20.26 0.48 1.14
N SER A 19 19.50 0.54 0.05
CA SER A 19 19.98 1.02 -1.25
C SER A 19 20.05 2.54 -1.37
N ALA A 20 19.54 3.28 -0.38
CA ALA A 20 19.71 4.72 -0.31
C ALA A 20 21.19 5.05 -0.04
N PRO A 21 21.88 5.84 -0.87
CA PRO A 21 23.12 6.46 -0.45
C PRO A 21 22.81 7.48 0.66
N LEU A 22 22.71 7.01 1.91
CA LEU A 22 22.61 7.86 3.10
C LEU A 22 23.87 8.70 3.32
N SER A 23 24.93 8.43 2.56
CA SER A 23 26.21 9.09 2.61
C SER A 23 26.33 10.29 1.67
N SER A 24 25.26 10.79 1.06
CA SER A 24 25.38 12.07 0.37
C SER A 24 25.71 13.15 1.40
N SER A 25 26.69 14.00 1.07
CA SER A 25 27.26 15.03 1.95
C SER A 25 26.25 16.10 2.43
N GLU A 26 24.98 15.96 2.06
CA GLU A 26 23.94 16.97 2.22
C GLU A 26 22.87 16.59 3.25
N CYS A 27 22.76 15.31 3.66
CA CYS A 27 21.78 14.88 4.65
C CYS A 27 22.29 15.18 6.09
N PRO A 28 21.62 16.04 6.87
CA PRO A 28 22.03 16.32 8.25
C PRO A 28 22.01 15.06 9.12
N ALA A 29 22.98 14.90 10.02
CA ALA A 29 23.06 13.73 10.91
C ALA A 29 21.77 13.48 11.71
N GLU A 30 21.12 14.54 12.19
CA GLU A 30 19.82 14.46 12.87
C GLU A 30 18.71 13.83 12.00
N LYS A 31 18.80 13.99 10.67
CA LYS A 31 17.83 13.43 9.72
C LYS A 31 18.14 12.00 9.38
N ILE A 32 19.42 11.61 9.40
CA ILE A 32 19.83 10.21 9.31
C ILE A 32 19.27 9.42 10.50
N ASP A 33 19.36 9.96 11.71
CA ASP A 33 18.76 9.34 12.90
C ASP A 33 17.22 9.25 12.77
N GLN A 34 16.59 10.31 12.25
CA GLN A 34 15.14 10.34 11.99
C GLN A 34 14.69 9.26 10.99
N ILE A 35 15.52 8.84 10.02
CA ILE A 35 15.19 7.73 9.13
C ILE A 35 14.93 6.45 9.93
N GLY A 36 15.74 6.17 10.96
CA GLY A 36 15.54 5.03 11.84
C GLY A 36 14.21 5.09 12.60
N GLU A 37 13.77 6.28 12.99
CA GLU A 37 12.45 6.50 13.61
C GLU A 37 11.32 6.29 12.60
N CYS A 38 11.42 6.87 11.40
CA CYS A 38 10.42 6.69 10.35
C CYS A 38 10.28 5.21 9.93
N LEU A 39 11.39 4.47 9.89
CA LEU A 39 11.40 3.03 9.62
C LEU A 39 10.67 2.24 10.71
N LYS A 40 10.84 2.60 11.99
CA LYS A 40 10.09 1.96 13.09
C LYS A 40 8.59 2.24 12.96
N ASP A 41 8.21 3.47 12.62
CA ASP A 41 6.82 3.84 12.39
C ASP A 41 6.21 3.08 11.21
N LEU A 42 6.98 2.91 10.14
CA LEU A 42 6.61 2.13 8.97
C LEU A 42 6.40 0.65 9.31
N VAL A 43 7.36 0.03 10.01
CA VAL A 43 7.23 -1.36 10.46
C VAL A 43 5.97 -1.52 11.31
N SER A 44 5.73 -0.63 12.27
CA SER A 44 4.51 -0.65 13.09
C SER A 44 3.23 -0.49 12.25
N THR A 45 3.25 0.36 11.23
CA THR A 45 2.14 0.53 10.28
C THR A 45 1.85 -0.76 9.52
N VAL A 46 2.90 -1.41 9.00
CA VAL A 46 2.80 -2.66 8.25
C VAL A 46 2.37 -3.83 9.13
N GLU A 47 2.80 -3.89 10.40
CA GLU A 47 2.35 -4.87 11.38
C GLU A 47 0.84 -4.75 11.65
N LYS A 48 0.34 -3.52 11.84
CA LYS A 48 -1.09 -3.26 12.02
C LYS A 48 -1.89 -3.68 10.79
N ILE A 49 -1.44 -3.25 9.60
CA ILE A 49 -2.00 -3.67 8.31
C ILE A 49 -2.11 -5.20 8.24
N THR A 50 -1.03 -5.91 8.54
CA THR A 50 -0.98 -7.38 8.45
C THR A 50 -1.99 -8.02 9.39
N ARG A 51 -2.05 -7.56 10.64
CA ARG A 51 -3.01 -8.06 11.63
C ARG A 51 -4.46 -7.91 11.15
N TRP A 52 -4.78 -6.80 10.49
CA TRP A 52 -6.14 -6.58 9.99
C TRP A 52 -6.45 -7.38 8.73
N VAL A 53 -5.48 -7.59 7.84
CA VAL A 53 -5.59 -8.55 6.74
C VAL A 53 -5.86 -9.96 7.28
N ASP A 54 -5.23 -10.32 8.40
CA ASP A 54 -5.48 -11.59 9.09
C ASP A 54 -6.92 -11.70 9.60
N GLN A 55 -7.50 -10.58 10.07
CA GLN A 55 -8.88 -10.45 10.54
C GLN A 55 -9.93 -10.23 9.44
N GLU A 56 -9.60 -10.52 8.18
CA GLU A 56 -10.51 -10.34 7.03
C GLU A 56 -10.99 -8.89 6.85
N TYR A 57 -10.15 -7.92 7.22
CA TYR A 57 -10.48 -6.50 7.12
C TYR A 57 -11.69 -6.10 7.97
N LYS A 58 -11.97 -6.81 9.07
CA LYS A 58 -12.99 -6.40 10.06
C LYS A 58 -12.42 -5.32 10.96
N PHE A 59 -12.50 -4.07 10.49
CA PHE A 59 -12.10 -2.91 11.29
C PHE A 59 -13.31 -2.32 12.02
N ASP A 60 -13.16 -2.09 13.32
CA ASP A 60 -14.04 -1.17 14.03
C ASP A 60 -13.69 0.31 13.71
N LYS A 61 -14.46 1.25 14.24
CA LYS A 61 -14.30 2.67 13.92
C LYS A 61 -12.98 3.23 14.49
N GLU A 62 -12.57 2.74 15.65
CA GLU A 62 -11.37 3.12 16.37
C GLU A 62 -10.12 2.62 15.64
N GLU A 63 -10.11 1.38 15.15
CA GLU A 63 -9.04 0.79 14.35
C GLU A 63 -8.87 1.51 13.00
N LYS A 64 -9.98 1.87 12.32
CA LYS A 64 -9.91 2.68 11.09
C LYS A 64 -9.26 4.03 11.34
N LYS A 65 -9.58 4.66 12.48
CA LYS A 65 -9.01 5.95 12.87
C LYS A 65 -7.52 5.80 13.17
N GLU A 66 -7.15 4.82 13.97
CA GLU A 66 -5.76 4.53 14.36
C GLU A 66 -4.89 4.24 13.13
N PHE A 67 -5.41 3.48 12.15
CA PHE A 67 -4.72 3.25 10.89
C PHE A 67 -4.37 4.55 10.17
N ARG A 68 -5.37 5.43 9.99
CA ARG A 68 -5.19 6.70 9.27
C ARG A 68 -4.20 7.61 9.97
N GLU A 69 -4.29 7.70 11.29
CA GLU A 69 -3.34 8.46 12.10
C GLU A 69 -1.93 7.92 11.89
N LYS A 70 -1.74 6.59 11.94
CA LYS A 70 -0.41 5.99 11.75
C LYS A 70 0.15 6.15 10.34
N CYS A 71 -0.69 6.03 9.31
CA CYS A 71 -0.31 6.32 7.93
C CYS A 71 0.14 7.77 7.77
N LEU A 72 -0.64 8.72 8.27
CA LEU A 72 -0.31 10.15 8.21
C LEU A 72 0.96 10.50 8.99
N GLU A 73 1.16 9.92 10.17
CA GLU A 73 2.39 10.08 10.97
C GLU A 73 3.62 9.60 10.19
N THR A 74 3.55 8.38 9.64
CA THR A 74 4.67 7.77 8.91
C THR A 74 4.98 8.56 7.63
N GLN A 75 3.95 8.98 6.88
CA GLN A 75 4.10 9.82 5.68
C GLN A 75 4.75 11.17 6.01
N LYS A 76 4.33 11.81 7.11
CA LYS A 76 4.94 13.07 7.59
C LYS A 76 6.39 12.87 8.00
N CYS A 77 6.71 11.74 8.64
CA CYS A 77 8.08 11.42 9.03
C CYS A 77 9.00 11.38 7.81
N PHE A 78 8.68 10.57 6.80
CA PHE A 78 9.50 10.50 5.58
C PHE A 78 9.48 11.78 4.76
N SER A 79 8.38 12.54 4.76
CA SER A 79 8.35 13.86 4.10
C SER A 79 9.33 14.85 4.74
N SER A 80 9.47 14.81 6.07
CA SER A 80 10.44 15.62 6.81
C SER A 80 11.88 15.23 6.49
N VAL A 81 12.16 13.93 6.41
CA VAL A 81 13.46 13.39 5.97
C VAL A 81 13.76 13.86 4.54
N LYS A 82 12.87 13.63 3.59
CA LYS A 82 13.06 13.95 2.17
C LYS A 82 13.33 15.43 1.92
N THR A 83 12.73 16.31 2.72
CA THR A 83 12.97 17.76 2.63
C THR A 83 14.43 18.13 2.96
N SER A 84 15.09 17.33 3.80
CA SER A 84 16.44 17.60 4.29
C SER A 84 17.49 16.67 3.67
N CYS A 85 17.07 15.58 3.06
CA CYS A 85 17.91 14.55 2.44
C CYS A 85 17.38 14.32 1.01
N PRO A 86 17.79 15.17 0.04
CA PRO A 86 17.21 15.17 -1.31
C PRO A 86 17.46 13.86 -2.07
N ASP A 87 18.53 13.14 -1.74
CA ASP A 87 18.84 11.82 -2.31
C ASP A 87 18.08 10.66 -1.63
N PHE A 88 17.23 10.94 -0.65
CA PHE A 88 16.39 9.91 -0.04
C PHE A 88 15.48 9.27 -1.11
N PRO A 89 15.41 7.93 -1.22
CA PRO A 89 14.74 7.28 -2.33
C PRO A 89 13.27 7.66 -2.42
N GLU A 90 12.87 8.30 -3.52
CA GLU A 90 11.48 8.65 -3.79
C GLU A 90 10.56 7.41 -3.78
N ALA A 91 11.10 6.26 -4.16
CA ALA A 91 10.41 4.97 -4.15
C ALA A 91 9.86 4.61 -2.76
N VAL A 92 10.58 4.92 -1.67
CA VAL A 92 10.09 4.63 -0.30
C VAL A 92 8.84 5.46 0.00
N THR A 93 8.89 6.77 -0.26
CA THR A 93 7.73 7.65 -0.03
C THR A 93 6.55 7.28 -0.92
N ASN A 94 6.80 6.98 -2.20
CA ASN A 94 5.74 6.66 -3.15
C ASN A 94 5.04 5.33 -2.80
N GLU A 95 5.80 4.30 -2.42
CA GLU A 95 5.21 3.01 -2.03
C GLU A 95 4.44 3.10 -0.71
N LEU A 96 4.91 3.91 0.24
CA LEU A 96 4.14 4.20 1.46
C LEU A 96 2.82 4.91 1.13
N ASP A 97 2.85 5.93 0.26
CA ASP A 97 1.66 6.66 -0.14
C ASP A 97 0.64 5.74 -0.81
N VAL A 98 1.08 4.92 -1.76
CA VAL A 98 0.23 3.93 -2.44
C VAL A 98 -0.36 2.94 -1.44
N MET A 99 0.46 2.38 -0.54
CA MET A 99 0.00 1.45 0.48
C MET A 99 -1.08 2.10 1.37
N CYS A 100 -0.81 3.29 1.89
CA CYS A 100 -1.75 4.01 2.75
C CYS A 100 -3.06 4.35 2.03
N SER A 101 -2.98 4.80 0.77
CA SER A 101 -4.15 5.08 -0.07
C SER A 101 -5.00 3.83 -0.30
N ARG A 102 -4.35 2.73 -0.73
CA ARG A 102 -5.02 1.45 -1.00
C ARG A 102 -5.72 0.89 0.23
N PHE A 103 -5.06 0.88 1.38
CA PHE A 103 -5.70 0.43 2.62
C PHE A 103 -6.81 1.37 3.06
N ASN A 104 -6.67 2.69 2.89
CA ASN A 104 -7.77 3.61 3.17
C ASN A 104 -9.00 3.35 2.27
N PHE A 105 -8.78 3.06 0.98
CA PHE A 105 -9.84 2.62 0.07
C PHE A 105 -10.54 1.35 0.59
N ILE A 106 -9.77 0.34 1.00
CA ILE A 106 -10.30 -0.92 1.49
C ILE A 106 -11.18 -0.70 2.74
N ILE A 107 -10.69 0.04 3.73
CA ILE A 107 -11.42 0.23 5.00
C ILE A 107 -12.64 1.15 4.86
N GLU A 108 -12.64 2.06 3.88
CA GLU A 108 -13.74 3.02 3.70
C GLU A 108 -14.83 2.49 2.80
N LYS A 109 -14.45 1.93 1.66
CA LYS A 109 -15.38 1.68 0.56
C LYS A 109 -15.52 0.20 0.23
N PHE A 110 -14.50 -0.60 0.54
CA PHE A 110 -14.40 -1.97 0.04
C PHE A 110 -14.52 -3.07 1.10
N THR A 111 -14.65 -2.71 2.38
CA THR A 111 -14.61 -3.65 3.52
C THR A 111 -15.61 -4.78 3.39
N ASP A 112 -16.85 -4.47 2.98
CA ASP A 112 -17.91 -5.47 2.84
C ASP A 112 -17.74 -6.37 1.60
N CYS A 113 -16.88 -5.96 0.67
CA CYS A 113 -16.63 -6.67 -0.58
C CYS A 113 -15.46 -7.67 -0.46
N VAL A 114 -14.41 -7.33 0.30
CA VAL A 114 -13.23 -8.19 0.41
C VAL A 114 -13.56 -9.62 0.85
N PRO A 115 -14.39 -9.86 1.90
CA PRO A 115 -14.77 -11.22 2.26
C PRO A 115 -15.52 -11.97 1.15
N LYS A 116 -16.33 -11.27 0.35
CA LYS A 116 -17.06 -11.89 -0.78
C LYS A 116 -16.11 -12.33 -1.88
N LEU A 117 -15.09 -11.52 -2.18
CA LEU A 117 -14.04 -11.88 -3.13
C LEU A 117 -13.20 -13.05 -2.63
N ASN A 118 -12.86 -13.07 -1.34
CA ASN A 118 -12.10 -14.19 -0.73
C ASN A 118 -12.86 -15.53 -0.75
N ASN A 119 -14.19 -15.48 -0.85
CA ASN A 119 -15.03 -16.68 -0.95
C ASN A 119 -15.15 -17.21 -2.39
N LEU A 120 -14.69 -16.45 -3.39
CA LEU A 120 -14.65 -16.92 -4.76
C LEU A 120 -13.42 -17.80 -4.97
N THR A 121 -13.61 -18.95 -5.64
CA THR A 121 -12.51 -19.86 -6.00
C THR A 121 -11.59 -19.26 -7.06
N GLU A 122 -12.08 -18.31 -7.87
CA GLU A 122 -11.38 -17.72 -9.01
C GLU A 122 -11.55 -16.19 -8.99
N ILE A 123 -10.52 -15.48 -8.51
CA ILE A 123 -10.38 -14.01 -8.59
C ILE A 123 -9.01 -13.68 -9.19
N GLU A 124 -8.81 -14.06 -10.46
CA GLU A 124 -7.52 -13.95 -11.11
C GLU A 124 -7.12 -12.48 -11.28
N CYS A 125 -8.01 -11.66 -11.83
CA CYS A 125 -7.69 -10.29 -12.18
C CYS A 125 -7.53 -9.40 -10.94
N VAL A 126 -8.43 -9.51 -9.96
CA VAL A 126 -8.30 -8.79 -8.68
C VAL A 126 -7.00 -9.17 -7.98
N ASN A 127 -6.57 -10.44 -8.03
CA ASN A 127 -5.30 -10.84 -7.43
C ASN A 127 -4.07 -10.25 -8.12
N GLU A 128 -4.12 -10.03 -9.43
CA GLU A 128 -3.01 -9.42 -10.15
C GLU A 128 -2.84 -7.92 -9.84
N VAL A 129 -3.91 -7.21 -9.45
CA VAL A 129 -3.88 -5.77 -9.15
C VAL A 129 -3.87 -5.41 -7.66
N PHE A 130 -4.61 -6.15 -6.83
CA PHE A 130 -4.77 -5.91 -5.38
C PHE A 130 -4.24 -7.04 -4.51
N GLY A 131 -3.97 -8.21 -5.10
CA GLY A 131 -3.50 -9.37 -4.36
C GLY A 131 -2.03 -9.26 -3.92
N PRO A 132 -1.54 -10.25 -3.16
CA PRO A 132 -0.18 -10.27 -2.63
C PRO A 132 0.92 -10.15 -3.68
N LYS A 133 0.66 -10.63 -4.89
CA LYS A 133 1.61 -10.52 -6.02
C LYS A 133 1.85 -9.08 -6.43
N SER A 134 0.79 -8.24 -6.40
CA SER A 134 0.88 -6.83 -6.81
C SER A 134 1.92 -6.05 -5.98
N LEU A 135 2.13 -6.44 -4.72
CA LEU A 135 3.07 -5.78 -3.82
C LEU A 135 4.54 -6.02 -4.18
N LYS A 136 4.85 -7.10 -4.93
CA LYS A 136 6.21 -7.44 -5.37
C LYS A 136 6.56 -6.89 -6.75
N LYS A 137 5.57 -6.34 -7.47
CA LYS A 137 5.74 -5.77 -8.80
C LYS A 137 6.48 -4.44 -8.68
N THR A 138 7.36 -4.17 -9.64
CA THR A 138 7.92 -2.83 -9.88
C THR A 138 6.80 -1.86 -10.25
N SER A 139 7.05 -0.54 -10.16
CA SER A 139 6.05 0.46 -10.55
C SER A 139 5.57 0.29 -12.00
N ASN A 140 6.44 -0.08 -12.93
CA ASN A 140 6.06 -0.35 -14.32
C ASN A 140 5.16 -1.58 -14.44
N GLU A 141 5.53 -2.69 -13.79
CA GLU A 141 4.70 -3.90 -13.79
C GLU A 141 3.34 -3.66 -13.11
N LYS A 142 3.28 -2.80 -12.09
CA LYS A 142 2.02 -2.35 -11.48
C LYS A 142 1.19 -1.56 -12.48
N CYS A 143 1.78 -0.60 -13.21
CA CYS A 143 1.08 0.15 -14.26
C CYS A 143 0.49 -0.77 -15.34
N ASP A 144 1.28 -1.73 -15.83
CA ASP A 144 0.85 -2.68 -16.86
C ASP A 144 -0.30 -3.55 -16.34
N SER A 145 -0.15 -4.11 -15.13
CA SER A 145 -1.18 -4.93 -14.49
C SER A 145 -2.48 -4.14 -14.26
N LEU A 146 -2.38 -2.90 -13.80
CA LEU A 146 -3.53 -2.03 -13.57
C LEU A 146 -4.28 -1.76 -14.88
N LYS A 147 -3.55 -1.51 -15.99
CA LYS A 147 -4.14 -1.26 -17.31
C LYS A 147 -4.75 -2.52 -17.92
N GLU A 148 -4.04 -3.65 -17.86
CA GLU A 148 -4.45 -4.93 -18.45
C GLU A 148 -5.66 -5.53 -17.75
N HIS A 149 -5.64 -5.56 -16.41
CA HIS A 149 -6.66 -6.26 -15.64
C HIS A 149 -7.83 -5.38 -15.21
N ARG A 150 -7.86 -4.08 -15.56
CA ARG A 150 -8.92 -3.13 -15.15
C ARG A 150 -10.33 -3.66 -15.41
N VAL A 151 -10.60 -4.09 -16.63
CA VAL A 151 -11.94 -4.50 -17.07
C VAL A 151 -12.37 -5.81 -16.43
N CYS A 152 -11.46 -6.80 -16.34
CA CYS A 152 -11.80 -8.10 -15.77
C CYS A 152 -11.90 -8.03 -14.24
N ALA A 153 -11.01 -7.30 -13.55
CA ALA A 153 -11.11 -7.09 -12.11
C ALA A 153 -12.42 -6.37 -11.74
N ARG A 154 -12.82 -5.36 -12.53
CA ARG A 154 -14.13 -4.72 -12.36
C ARG A 154 -15.27 -5.74 -12.45
N LYS A 155 -15.30 -6.59 -13.48
CA LYS A 155 -16.34 -7.62 -13.65
C LYS A 155 -16.36 -8.64 -12.51
N GLU A 156 -15.20 -9.08 -12.03
CA GLU A 156 -15.10 -9.97 -10.87
C GLU A 156 -15.73 -9.32 -9.62
N VAL A 157 -15.46 -8.03 -9.41
CA VAL A 157 -16.04 -7.26 -8.30
C VAL A 157 -17.53 -6.99 -8.47
N GLU A 158 -18.00 -6.68 -9.68
CA GLU A 158 -19.43 -6.53 -9.97
C GLU A 158 -20.19 -7.83 -9.67
N ASN A 159 -19.66 -8.96 -10.10
CA ASN A 159 -20.26 -10.27 -9.85
C ASN A 159 -20.30 -10.62 -8.36
N ALA A 160 -19.24 -10.31 -7.61
CA ALA A 160 -19.15 -10.64 -6.19
C ALA A 160 -19.91 -9.66 -5.28
N CYS A 161 -19.89 -8.38 -5.62
CA CYS A 161 -20.22 -7.27 -4.71
C CYS A 161 -21.25 -6.29 -5.29
N GLY A 162 -21.66 -6.47 -6.54
CA GLY A 162 -22.65 -5.66 -7.25
C GLY A 162 -22.06 -4.47 -8.01
N ASP A 163 -22.84 -3.96 -8.97
CA ASP A 163 -22.47 -2.89 -9.91
C ASP A 163 -21.89 -1.64 -9.23
N LYS A 164 -22.45 -1.25 -8.09
CA LYS A 164 -21.97 -0.09 -7.31
C LYS A 164 -20.51 -0.28 -6.93
N MET A 165 -20.13 -1.50 -6.54
CA MET A 165 -18.78 -1.77 -6.07
C MET A 165 -17.78 -1.93 -7.23
N GLY A 166 -18.25 -2.39 -8.39
CA GLY A 166 -17.49 -2.32 -9.63
C GLY A 166 -17.10 -0.90 -10.02
N LYS A 167 -18.04 0.06 -9.94
CA LYS A 167 -17.76 1.48 -10.18
C LYS A 167 -16.79 2.08 -9.16
N VAL A 168 -16.97 1.75 -7.88
CA VAL A 168 -16.06 2.17 -6.81
C VAL A 168 -14.63 1.66 -7.04
N LEU A 169 -14.49 0.42 -7.51
CA LEU A 169 -13.18 -0.13 -7.91
C LEU A 169 -12.60 0.61 -9.11
N GLU A 170 -13.42 0.91 -10.12
CA GLU A 170 -12.99 1.63 -11.32
C GLU A 170 -12.46 3.04 -11.00
N GLU A 171 -13.12 3.77 -10.10
CA GLU A 171 -12.61 5.04 -9.57
C GLU A 171 -11.25 4.86 -8.86
N ASN A 172 -11.07 3.76 -8.13
CA ASN A 172 -9.80 3.48 -7.44
C ASN A 172 -8.66 3.13 -8.41
N PHE A 173 -8.96 2.48 -9.55
CA PHE A 173 -7.96 2.28 -10.61
C PHE A 173 -7.39 3.60 -11.10
N ASP A 174 -8.22 4.63 -11.32
CA ASP A 174 -7.75 5.94 -11.77
C ASP A 174 -6.88 6.63 -10.70
N VAL A 175 -7.21 6.45 -9.42
CA VAL A 175 -6.37 6.93 -8.31
C VAL A 175 -5.01 6.24 -8.32
N GLU A 176 -4.98 4.90 -8.38
CA GLU A 176 -3.72 4.15 -8.33
C GLU A 176 -2.84 4.39 -9.57
N LEU A 177 -3.42 4.46 -10.76
CA LEU A 177 -2.70 4.81 -11.99
C LEU A 177 -2.02 6.18 -11.84
N LYS A 178 -2.73 7.18 -11.31
CA LYS A 178 -2.17 8.51 -11.05
C LYS A 178 -1.04 8.46 -10.01
N MET A 179 -1.20 7.69 -8.94
CA MET A 179 -0.19 7.58 -7.87
C MET A 179 1.09 6.89 -8.36
N HIS A 180 0.95 5.88 -9.20
CA HIS A 180 2.09 5.20 -9.83
C HIS A 180 2.69 5.99 -11.01
N LYS A 181 2.14 7.18 -11.35
CA LYS A 181 2.54 8.00 -12.50
C LYS A 181 2.48 7.22 -13.82
N CYS A 182 1.47 6.35 -13.94
CA CYS A 182 1.07 5.72 -15.18
C CYS A 182 0.24 6.68 -16.04
#